data_AF-A0AA35Z9B2-F1
#
_entry.id   AF-A0AA35Z9B2-F1
#
_cell.length_a   1.000
_cell.length_b   1.000
_cell.length_c   1.000
_cell.angle_alpha   90.00
_cell.angle_beta   90.00
_cell.angle_gamma   90.00
#
_symmetry.space_group_name_H-M   'P 1'
#
loop_
_entity.id
_entity.type
_entity.pdbx_description
1 polymer ?
#
loop_
_entity_poly.entity_id
_entity_poly.type
_entity_poly.pdbx_seq_one_letter_code
_entity_poly.pdbx_strand_id
1 'polypeptide(L)'
;MDLSSNNFYGPIPNVSSTMASLNLSRNKFYGGISFLCQIVDGFLQVLDLSHNFLTGELLDCLWNFKQLKVLNLGHNNLSGRIPTSIESLIKLKVLYLYNNNFSGELPISLQNCTSLNSLNLGGNKFSGNVPVWIGGNLLRLYVLILRSNNFFGTMPLQLCELENLQILDLSINNLHGTIPSCLSNLTSMVQEGFTQVQDLQYDYSSYFDLGRDGVAYADHAVVEWLGDKREFINNLRLLKSIDLSSNNLTGQIPYDITNLYEVIALNLSGNALRGEIPRNIGLMKKLLALDLSRNNLSGDIPSSMSQMSLLDYLDVSCNNLSDRIPSST
;
A
#
# COMPACT_ATOMS: atom_id res chain seq x y z
N MET A 1 -8.31 25.06 -0.11
CA MET A 1 -9.76 25.05 0.13
C MET A 1 -10.14 23.66 0.58
N ASP A 2 -10.81 23.56 1.71
CA ASP A 2 -11.31 22.29 2.24
C ASP A 2 -12.84 22.37 2.36
N LEU A 3 -13.54 21.53 1.60
CA LEU A 3 -15.00 21.34 1.64
C LEU A 3 -15.34 19.87 1.90
N SER A 4 -14.40 19.11 2.48
CA SER A 4 -14.56 17.68 2.69
C SER A 4 -15.60 17.34 3.75
N SER A 5 -16.05 16.07 3.78
CA SER A 5 -16.97 15.54 4.79
C SER A 5 -18.30 16.29 4.89
N ASN A 6 -18.89 16.55 3.72
CA ASN A 6 -20.15 17.28 3.58
C ASN A 6 -21.16 16.48 2.73
N ASN A 7 -22.31 17.08 2.45
CA ASN A 7 -23.36 16.51 1.60
C ASN A 7 -23.45 17.21 0.23
N PHE A 8 -22.38 17.86 -0.24
CA PHE A 8 -22.40 18.52 -1.56
C PHE A 8 -22.57 17.48 -2.66
N TYR A 9 -23.39 17.82 -3.66
CA TYR A 9 -23.72 16.94 -4.78
C TYR A 9 -23.74 17.75 -6.08
N GLY A 10 -23.75 17.06 -7.22
CA GLY A 10 -23.66 17.70 -8.54
C GLY A 10 -22.29 17.48 -9.19
N PRO A 11 -22.10 17.95 -10.42
CA PRO A 11 -20.77 18.12 -10.99
C PRO A 11 -19.95 19.12 -10.18
N ILE A 12 -18.64 18.87 -10.07
CA ILE A 12 -17.73 19.80 -9.41
C ILE A 12 -17.65 21.09 -10.24
N PRO A 13 -17.96 22.26 -9.66
CA PRO A 13 -17.87 23.53 -10.37
C PRO A 13 -16.41 23.91 -10.61
N ASN A 14 -16.21 24.89 -11.49
CA ASN A 14 -14.87 25.46 -11.69
C ASN A 14 -14.33 26.07 -10.39
N VAL A 15 -13.02 25.91 -10.22
CA VAL A 15 -12.27 26.35 -9.05
C VAL A 15 -11.14 27.30 -9.46
N SER A 16 -10.61 28.09 -8.54
CA SER A 16 -9.49 29.00 -8.80
C SER A 16 -8.18 28.24 -9.08
N SER A 17 -7.44 28.67 -10.11
CA SER A 17 -6.09 28.17 -10.44
C SER A 17 -5.00 28.60 -9.45
N THR A 18 -5.29 29.57 -8.58
CA THR A 18 -4.32 30.07 -7.58
C THR A 18 -4.23 29.18 -6.33
N MET A 19 -5.07 28.15 -6.21
CA MET A 19 -5.10 27.31 -5.02
C MET A 19 -3.94 26.31 -4.97
N ALA A 20 -3.29 26.23 -3.82
CA ALA A 20 -2.26 25.23 -3.55
C ALA A 20 -2.84 23.89 -3.06
N SER A 21 -4.04 23.88 -2.50
CA SER A 21 -4.71 22.68 -1.97
C SER A 21 -6.21 22.73 -2.23
N LEU A 22 -6.76 21.62 -2.71
CA LEU A 22 -8.19 21.41 -2.92
C LEU A 22 -8.59 20.05 -2.33
N ASN A 23 -9.38 20.07 -1.27
CA ASN A 23 -9.96 18.88 -0.65
C ASN A 23 -11.49 18.94 -0.78
N LEU A 24 -12.05 18.08 -1.63
CA LEU A 24 -13.48 17.90 -1.85
C LEU A 24 -13.94 16.48 -1.43
N SER A 25 -13.12 15.79 -0.65
CA SER A 25 -13.35 14.39 -0.30
C SER A 25 -14.61 14.16 0.54
N ARG A 26 -15.12 12.93 0.58
CA ARG A 26 -16.27 12.53 1.42
C ARG A 26 -17.49 13.43 1.18
N ASN A 27 -17.91 13.51 -0.07
CA ASN A 27 -19.10 14.24 -0.53
C ASN A 27 -19.93 13.33 -1.46
N LYS A 28 -20.84 13.92 -2.24
CA LYS A 28 -21.69 13.22 -3.21
C LYS A 28 -21.52 13.80 -4.63
N PHE A 29 -20.35 14.35 -4.94
CA PHE A 29 -20.06 14.87 -6.28
C PHE A 29 -20.07 13.74 -7.32
N TYR A 30 -20.58 14.02 -8.52
CA TYR A 30 -20.64 13.06 -9.62
C TYR A 30 -20.22 13.70 -10.95
N GLY A 31 -20.12 12.91 -12.01
CA GLY A 31 -19.63 13.39 -13.31
C GLY A 31 -18.11 13.33 -13.44
N GLY A 32 -17.57 13.94 -14.49
CA GLY A 32 -16.15 13.87 -14.82
C GLY A 32 -15.28 14.91 -14.11
N ILE A 33 -13.97 14.68 -14.14
CA ILE A 33 -12.94 15.57 -13.56
C ILE A 33 -12.35 16.56 -14.58
N SER A 34 -13.05 16.85 -15.68
CA SER A 34 -12.57 17.72 -16.75
C SER A 34 -12.37 19.18 -16.34
N PHE A 35 -12.98 19.61 -15.24
CA PHE A 35 -12.75 20.94 -14.67
C PHE A 35 -11.27 21.17 -14.32
N LEU A 36 -10.53 20.10 -14.01
CA LEU A 36 -9.10 20.17 -13.71
C LEU A 36 -8.29 20.71 -14.88
N CYS A 37 -8.70 20.41 -16.13
CA CYS A 37 -8.01 20.89 -17.32
C CYS A 37 -7.98 22.43 -17.43
N GLN A 38 -8.89 23.13 -16.74
CA GLN A 38 -8.97 24.59 -16.78
C GLN A 38 -8.03 25.27 -15.78
N ILE A 39 -7.43 24.50 -14.86
CA ILE A 39 -6.57 25.02 -13.80
C ILE A 39 -5.17 24.39 -13.80
N VAL A 40 -4.81 23.62 -14.83
CA VAL A 40 -3.54 22.86 -14.92
C VAL A 40 -2.28 23.71 -14.83
N ASP A 41 -2.36 24.97 -15.29
CA ASP A 41 -1.26 25.93 -15.21
C ASP A 41 -1.11 26.58 -13.81
N GLY A 42 -1.93 26.12 -12.85
CA GLY A 42 -1.97 26.62 -11.48
C GLY A 42 -0.89 26.04 -10.55
N PHE A 43 -1.05 26.32 -9.26
CA PHE A 43 -0.07 25.98 -8.21
C PHE A 43 -0.47 24.77 -7.35
N LEU A 44 -1.40 23.95 -7.84
CA LEU A 44 -1.99 22.88 -7.04
C LEU A 44 -0.92 21.86 -6.61
N GLN A 45 -0.79 21.69 -5.29
CA GLN A 45 0.12 20.75 -4.65
C GLN A 45 -0.63 19.56 -4.04
N VAL A 46 -1.87 19.78 -3.57
CA VAL A 46 -2.71 18.74 -2.98
C VAL A 46 -4.08 18.75 -3.66
N LEU A 47 -4.46 17.59 -4.20
CA LEU A 47 -5.78 17.34 -4.74
C LEU A 47 -6.37 16.08 -4.10
N ASP A 48 -7.42 16.25 -3.30
CA ASP A 48 -8.19 15.14 -2.74
C ASP A 48 -9.65 15.22 -3.18
N LEU A 49 -10.05 14.29 -4.03
CA LEU A 49 -11.42 14.10 -4.52
C LEU A 49 -12.01 12.75 -4.05
N SER A 50 -11.38 12.10 -3.07
CA SER A 50 -11.73 10.74 -2.65
C SER A 50 -13.12 10.64 -2.04
N HIS A 51 -13.70 9.44 -2.01
CA HIS A 51 -15.04 9.20 -1.44
C HIS A 51 -16.13 10.11 -2.04
N ASN A 52 -16.28 10.03 -3.36
CA ASN A 52 -17.33 10.68 -4.13
C ASN A 52 -17.91 9.67 -5.15
N PHE A 53 -18.73 10.14 -6.10
CA PHE A 53 -19.31 9.33 -7.19
C PHE A 53 -18.77 9.77 -8.56
N LEU A 54 -17.52 10.23 -8.62
CA LEU A 54 -16.91 10.72 -9.87
C LEU A 54 -16.73 9.58 -10.88
N THR A 55 -16.92 9.89 -12.16
CA THR A 55 -16.94 8.92 -13.27
C THR A 55 -16.03 9.37 -14.41
N GLY A 56 -15.76 8.49 -15.37
CA GLY A 56 -14.96 8.80 -16.55
C GLY A 56 -13.48 8.49 -16.34
N GLU A 57 -12.66 8.85 -17.32
CA GLU A 57 -11.23 8.51 -17.35
C GLU A 57 -10.34 9.65 -16.84
N LEU A 58 -9.10 9.31 -16.48
CA LEU A 58 -8.09 10.31 -16.16
C LEU A 58 -7.65 11.01 -17.46
N LEU A 59 -7.82 12.33 -17.49
CA LEU A 59 -7.47 13.16 -18.65
C LEU A 59 -5.98 13.52 -18.62
N ASP A 60 -5.35 13.63 -19.79
CA ASP A 60 -3.92 13.94 -19.91
C ASP A 60 -3.52 15.27 -19.22
N CYS A 61 -4.44 16.22 -19.17
CA CYS A 61 -4.24 17.52 -18.56
C CYS A 61 -3.91 17.42 -17.05
N LEU A 62 -4.43 16.40 -16.33
CA LEU A 62 -4.16 16.19 -14.91
C LEU A 62 -2.66 15.97 -14.63
N TRP A 63 -1.89 15.52 -15.62
CA TRP A 63 -0.48 15.25 -15.44
C TRP A 63 0.41 16.48 -15.67
N ASN A 64 -0.19 17.62 -16.05
CA ASN A 64 0.51 18.90 -16.19
C ASN A 64 0.67 19.68 -14.88
N PHE A 65 0.07 19.24 -13.77
CA PHE A 65 0.25 19.85 -12.45
C PHE A 65 1.65 19.55 -11.88
N LYS A 66 2.70 20.20 -12.41
CA LYS A 66 4.11 19.95 -12.05
C LYS A 66 4.46 20.20 -10.57
N GLN A 67 3.57 20.86 -9.83
CA GLN A 67 3.72 21.10 -8.38
C GLN A 67 2.99 20.06 -7.52
N LEU A 68 2.24 19.14 -8.12
CA LEU A 68 1.41 18.18 -7.41
C LEU A 68 2.28 17.22 -6.60
N LYS A 69 1.99 17.14 -5.30
CA LYS A 69 2.65 16.27 -4.32
C LYS A 69 1.69 15.18 -3.85
N VAL A 70 0.39 15.48 -3.79
CA VAL A 70 -0.65 14.54 -3.36
C VAL A 70 -1.77 14.52 -4.38
N LEU A 71 -2.06 13.32 -4.89
CA LEU A 71 -3.24 13.04 -5.71
C LEU A 71 -4.01 11.88 -5.08
N ASN A 72 -5.19 12.19 -4.55
CA ASN A 72 -6.10 11.20 -3.99
C ASN A 72 -7.45 11.22 -4.73
N LEU A 73 -7.70 10.17 -5.50
CA LEU A 73 -8.94 9.94 -6.25
C LEU A 73 -9.65 8.66 -5.77
N GLY A 74 -9.23 8.11 -4.63
CA GLY A 74 -9.71 6.83 -4.13
C GLY A 74 -11.22 6.81 -3.88
N HIS A 75 -11.82 5.63 -3.95
CA HIS A 75 -13.24 5.41 -3.63
C HIS A 75 -14.20 6.27 -4.49
N ASN A 76 -14.10 6.10 -5.81
CA ASN A 76 -14.93 6.74 -6.83
C ASN A 76 -15.35 5.68 -7.90
N ASN A 77 -15.96 6.12 -9.00
CA ASN A 77 -16.34 5.29 -10.15
C ASN A 77 -15.49 5.62 -11.40
N LEU A 78 -14.26 6.11 -11.23
CA LEU A 78 -13.34 6.44 -12.33
C LEU A 78 -12.87 5.15 -13.04
N SER A 79 -12.55 5.25 -14.34
CA SER A 79 -12.19 4.10 -15.17
C SER A 79 -11.05 4.41 -16.14
N GLY A 80 -10.75 3.47 -17.04
CA GLY A 80 -9.68 3.62 -18.04
C GLY A 80 -8.33 3.16 -17.52
N ARG A 81 -7.25 3.58 -18.19
CA ARG A 81 -5.86 3.30 -17.82
C ARG A 81 -5.24 4.50 -17.10
N ILE A 82 -4.12 4.28 -16.41
CA ILE A 82 -3.25 5.39 -16.01
C ILE A 82 -2.50 5.87 -17.27
N PRO A 83 -2.66 7.14 -17.70
CA PRO A 83 -1.99 7.67 -18.89
C PRO A 83 -0.47 7.74 -18.72
N THR A 84 0.27 7.62 -19.84
CA THR A 84 1.73 7.65 -19.81
C THR A 84 2.31 9.01 -19.41
N SER A 85 1.53 10.08 -19.58
CA SER A 85 1.86 11.46 -19.22
C SER A 85 2.14 11.69 -17.72
N ILE A 86 1.83 10.71 -16.86
CA ILE A 86 2.17 10.70 -15.42
C ILE A 86 3.65 10.94 -15.12
N GLU A 87 4.57 10.68 -16.07
CA GLU A 87 6.00 11.00 -15.93
C GLU A 87 6.29 12.47 -15.59
N SER A 88 5.36 13.38 -15.89
CA SER A 88 5.51 14.81 -15.60
C SER A 88 5.37 15.14 -14.10
N LEU A 89 4.77 14.26 -13.30
CA LEU A 89 4.52 14.47 -11.87
C LEU A 89 5.71 14.06 -10.99
N ILE A 90 6.91 14.54 -11.30
CA ILE A 90 8.16 14.17 -10.61
C ILE A 90 8.21 14.54 -9.11
N LYS A 91 7.32 15.44 -8.66
CA LYS A 91 7.18 15.87 -7.25
C LYS A 91 6.14 15.05 -6.47
N LEU A 92 5.45 14.13 -7.13
CA LEU A 92 4.38 13.35 -6.52
C LEU A 92 4.96 12.47 -5.41
N LYS A 93 4.42 12.63 -4.20
CA LYS A 93 4.75 11.85 -2.99
C LYS A 93 3.66 10.83 -2.67
N VAL A 94 2.40 11.14 -2.96
CA VAL A 94 1.25 10.28 -2.67
C VAL A 94 0.38 10.13 -3.91
N LEU A 95 0.13 8.89 -4.31
CA LEU A 95 -0.80 8.55 -5.39
C LEU A 95 -1.80 7.49 -4.94
N TYR A 96 -3.04 7.90 -4.72
CA TYR A 96 -4.14 7.04 -4.29
C TYR A 96 -5.23 6.97 -5.35
N LEU A 97 -5.40 5.80 -5.95
CA LEU A 97 -6.41 5.49 -6.96
C LEU A 97 -7.31 4.32 -6.54
N TYR A 98 -7.26 3.91 -5.28
CA TYR A 98 -7.90 2.70 -4.78
C TYR A 98 -9.43 2.72 -4.94
N ASN A 99 -10.08 1.55 -4.98
CA ASN A 99 -11.53 1.38 -5.09
C ASN A 99 -12.13 2.22 -6.24
N ASN A 100 -11.70 1.94 -7.46
CA ASN A 100 -12.20 2.51 -8.70
C ASN A 100 -12.35 1.39 -9.75
N ASN A 101 -12.59 1.75 -11.01
CA ASN A 101 -12.68 0.83 -12.15
C ASN A 101 -11.48 0.95 -13.11
N PHE A 102 -10.29 1.34 -12.63
CA PHE A 102 -9.09 1.40 -13.46
C PHE A 102 -8.67 0.01 -13.93
N SER A 103 -8.11 -0.08 -15.14
CA SER A 103 -7.71 -1.36 -15.76
C SER A 103 -6.45 -1.23 -16.60
N GLY A 104 -5.97 -2.35 -17.14
CA GLY A 104 -4.73 -2.42 -17.92
C GLY A 104 -3.49 -2.56 -17.05
N GLU A 105 -2.31 -2.53 -17.69
CA GLU A 105 -1.03 -2.60 -17.01
C GLU A 105 -0.62 -1.24 -16.43
N LEU A 106 0.23 -1.26 -15.41
CA LEU A 106 0.84 -0.03 -14.88
C LEU A 106 1.82 0.55 -15.93
N PRO A 107 1.68 1.83 -16.32
CA PRO A 107 2.53 2.42 -17.34
C PRO A 107 3.97 2.56 -16.82
N ILE A 108 4.95 2.19 -17.66
CA ILE A 108 6.37 2.27 -17.31
C ILE A 108 6.81 3.69 -16.91
N SER A 109 6.15 4.72 -17.44
CA SER A 109 6.44 6.12 -17.13
C SER A 109 6.23 6.49 -15.65
N LEU A 110 5.46 5.70 -14.90
CA LEU A 110 5.31 5.89 -13.46
C LEU A 110 6.63 5.70 -12.70
N GLN A 111 7.62 4.99 -13.28
CA GLN A 111 8.97 4.86 -12.70
C GLN A 111 9.69 6.20 -12.52
N ASN A 112 9.27 7.25 -13.25
CA ASN A 112 9.86 8.59 -13.16
C ASN A 112 9.38 9.37 -11.93
N CYS A 113 8.33 8.91 -11.24
CA CYS A 113 7.82 9.52 -10.01
C CYS A 113 8.65 9.09 -8.79
N THR A 114 9.98 9.27 -8.84
CA THR A 114 10.94 8.79 -7.83
C THR A 114 10.78 9.44 -6.45
N SER A 115 9.97 10.50 -6.35
CA SER A 115 9.56 11.11 -5.08
C SER A 115 8.43 10.37 -4.37
N LEU A 116 7.85 9.33 -4.97
CA LEU A 116 6.73 8.60 -4.40
C LEU A 116 7.12 7.94 -3.08
N ASN A 117 6.31 8.22 -2.08
CA ASN A 117 6.40 7.70 -0.73
C ASN A 117 5.27 6.70 -0.43
N SER A 118 4.08 6.93 -1.00
CA SER A 118 2.92 6.08 -0.77
C SER A 118 2.14 5.87 -2.07
N LEU A 119 1.95 4.60 -2.43
CA LEU A 119 1.22 4.17 -3.62
C LEU A 119 0.11 3.19 -3.24
N ASN A 120 -1.14 3.59 -3.48
CA ASN A 120 -2.30 2.72 -3.23
C ASN A 120 -3.19 2.65 -4.49
N LEU A 121 -3.15 1.48 -5.12
CA LEU A 121 -3.90 1.13 -6.32
C LEU A 121 -4.93 0.01 -6.07
N GLY A 122 -5.17 -0.35 -4.81
CA GLY A 122 -5.96 -1.52 -4.45
C GLY A 122 -7.43 -1.41 -4.88
N GLY A 123 -8.12 -2.54 -5.09
CA GLY A 123 -9.54 -2.55 -5.46
C GLY A 123 -9.80 -1.95 -6.83
N ASN A 124 -9.03 -2.38 -7.84
CA ASN A 124 -9.19 -1.98 -9.23
C ASN A 124 -9.16 -3.24 -10.13
N LYS A 125 -8.96 -3.07 -11.43
CA LYS A 125 -8.85 -4.14 -12.43
C LYS A 125 -7.49 -4.11 -13.12
N PHE A 126 -6.44 -3.59 -12.46
CA PHE A 126 -5.08 -3.56 -13.02
C PHE A 126 -4.59 -4.99 -13.28
N SER A 127 -3.82 -5.18 -14.34
CA SER A 127 -3.33 -6.48 -14.81
C SER A 127 -1.83 -6.42 -15.14
N GLY A 128 -1.27 -7.55 -15.58
CA GLY A 128 0.16 -7.66 -15.88
C GLY A 128 0.96 -8.14 -14.67
N ASN A 129 2.28 -8.13 -14.81
CA ASN A 129 3.17 -8.44 -13.71
C ASN A 129 3.31 -7.24 -12.78
N VAL A 130 3.61 -7.49 -11.50
CA VAL A 130 4.13 -6.43 -10.61
C VAL A 130 5.46 -5.94 -11.21
N PRO A 131 5.57 -4.66 -11.61
CA PRO A 131 6.73 -4.22 -12.36
C PRO A 131 8.01 -4.12 -11.52
N VAL A 132 9.15 -4.52 -12.10
CA VAL A 132 10.47 -4.47 -11.43
C VAL A 132 10.88 -3.04 -11.05
N TRP A 133 10.43 -2.04 -11.81
CA TRP A 133 10.75 -0.63 -11.55
C TRP A 133 10.11 -0.10 -10.26
N ILE A 134 9.08 -0.76 -9.70
CA ILE A 134 8.56 -0.36 -8.39
C ILE A 134 9.69 -0.46 -7.36
N GLY A 135 10.38 -1.58 -7.34
CA GLY A 135 11.51 -1.81 -6.45
C GLY A 135 12.79 -1.10 -6.86
N GLY A 136 13.06 -1.01 -8.17
CA GLY A 136 14.31 -0.43 -8.68
C GLY A 136 14.34 1.10 -8.78
N ASN A 137 13.20 1.78 -8.82
CA ASN A 137 13.12 3.23 -9.04
C ASN A 137 12.41 4.00 -7.91
N LEU A 138 11.43 3.40 -7.24
CA LEU A 138 10.61 4.07 -6.23
C LEU A 138 11.12 3.84 -4.79
N LEU A 139 12.43 4.03 -4.58
CA LEU A 139 13.15 3.68 -3.35
C LEU A 139 12.69 4.45 -2.08
N ARG A 140 11.87 5.48 -2.25
CA ARG A 140 11.25 6.27 -1.17
C ARG A 140 9.94 5.70 -0.64
N LEU A 141 9.41 4.65 -1.28
CA LEU A 141 8.16 4.02 -0.88
C LEU A 141 8.26 3.46 0.53
N TYR A 142 7.33 3.87 1.38
CA TYR A 142 7.04 3.22 2.66
C TYR A 142 5.68 2.51 2.67
N VAL A 143 4.78 2.83 1.72
CA VAL A 143 3.51 2.09 1.49
C VAL A 143 3.38 1.67 0.04
N LEU A 144 3.14 0.37 -0.16
CA LEU A 144 2.76 -0.22 -1.44
C LEU A 144 1.54 -1.11 -1.26
N ILE A 145 0.39 -0.68 -1.77
CA ILE A 145 -0.88 -1.43 -1.72
C ILE A 145 -1.38 -1.66 -3.15
N LEU A 146 -1.33 -2.91 -3.59
CA LEU A 146 -1.81 -3.40 -4.89
C LEU A 146 -2.95 -4.42 -4.76
N ARG A 147 -3.48 -4.59 -3.54
CA ARG A 147 -4.54 -5.56 -3.19
C ARG A 147 -5.71 -5.58 -4.14
N SER A 148 -6.35 -6.73 -4.34
CA SER A 148 -7.63 -6.85 -5.05
C SER A 148 -7.54 -6.26 -6.46
N ASN A 149 -6.63 -6.81 -7.25
CA ASN A 149 -6.42 -6.52 -8.67
C ASN A 149 -6.24 -7.85 -9.44
N ASN A 150 -5.84 -7.79 -10.70
CA ASN A 150 -5.57 -8.94 -11.55
C ASN A 150 -4.06 -9.14 -11.83
N PHE A 151 -3.17 -8.71 -10.92
CA PHE A 151 -1.73 -8.89 -11.09
C PHE A 151 -1.38 -10.38 -11.10
N PHE A 152 -0.45 -10.79 -11.98
CA PHE A 152 0.01 -12.17 -12.10
C PHE A 152 1.54 -12.23 -12.19
N GLY A 153 2.09 -13.42 -12.41
CA GLY A 153 3.54 -13.62 -12.45
C GLY A 153 4.13 -13.82 -11.05
N THR A 154 5.45 -13.79 -10.98
CA THR A 154 6.19 -13.89 -9.71
C THR A 154 6.39 -12.53 -9.07
N MET A 155 6.53 -12.51 -7.75
CA MET A 155 7.00 -11.30 -7.05
C MET A 155 8.42 -10.93 -7.52
N PRO A 156 8.64 -9.69 -8.00
CA PRO A 156 9.97 -9.27 -8.45
C PRO A 156 10.91 -9.09 -7.25
N LEU A 157 12.15 -9.57 -7.38
CA LEU A 157 13.17 -9.48 -6.33
C LEU A 157 13.53 -8.02 -6.00
N GLN A 158 13.33 -7.10 -6.94
CA GLN A 158 13.56 -5.66 -6.75
C GLN A 158 12.70 -5.09 -5.62
N LEU A 159 11.56 -5.70 -5.26
CA LEU A 159 10.80 -5.25 -4.08
C LEU A 159 11.65 -5.29 -2.80
N CYS A 160 12.63 -6.19 -2.73
CA CYS A 160 13.57 -6.28 -1.62
C CYS A 160 14.55 -5.09 -1.53
N GLU A 161 14.61 -4.22 -2.54
CA GLU A 161 15.42 -2.99 -2.56
C GLU A 161 14.70 -1.81 -1.89
N LEU A 162 13.42 -1.96 -1.54
CA LEU A 162 12.63 -0.93 -0.87
C LEU A 162 12.92 -0.86 0.63
N GLU A 163 14.10 -0.38 1.01
CA GLU A 163 14.54 -0.34 2.42
C GLU A 163 13.60 0.46 3.34
N ASN A 164 12.86 1.42 2.79
CA ASN A 164 11.90 2.26 3.52
C ASN A 164 10.50 1.61 3.68
N LEU A 165 10.26 0.45 3.07
CA LEU A 165 8.93 -0.17 3.01
C LEU A 165 8.44 -0.60 4.40
N GLN A 166 7.21 -0.23 4.73
CA GLN A 166 6.56 -0.55 6.00
C GLN A 166 5.23 -1.27 5.77
N ILE A 167 4.51 -0.94 4.69
CA ILE A 167 3.28 -1.63 4.31
C ILE A 167 3.46 -2.22 2.93
N LEU A 168 3.40 -3.55 2.85
CA LEU A 168 3.35 -4.31 1.61
C LEU A 168 2.05 -5.11 1.57
N ASP A 169 1.14 -4.75 0.67
CA ASP A 169 -0.10 -5.49 0.46
C ASP A 169 -0.27 -5.85 -1.02
N LEU A 170 -0.04 -7.12 -1.33
CA LEU A 170 -0.23 -7.72 -2.65
C LEU A 170 -1.38 -8.74 -2.66
N SER A 171 -2.22 -8.73 -1.62
CA SER A 171 -3.26 -9.74 -1.41
C SER A 171 -4.35 -9.71 -2.49
N ILE A 172 -5.09 -10.82 -2.64
CA ILE A 172 -6.22 -10.91 -3.58
C ILE A 172 -5.76 -10.54 -5.01
N ASN A 173 -4.81 -11.32 -5.53
CA ASN A 173 -4.28 -11.23 -6.88
C ASN A 173 -4.05 -12.65 -7.43
N ASN A 174 -3.40 -12.77 -8.60
CA ASN A 174 -3.07 -14.04 -9.25
C ASN A 174 -1.55 -14.31 -9.23
N LEU A 175 -0.83 -13.85 -8.20
CA LEU A 175 0.62 -14.03 -8.08
C LEU A 175 0.96 -15.49 -7.81
N HIS A 176 2.04 -15.98 -8.41
CA HIS A 176 2.52 -17.35 -8.24
C HIS A 176 4.04 -17.41 -8.03
N GLY A 177 4.60 -18.62 -7.96
CA GLY A 177 6.01 -18.83 -7.63
C GLY A 177 6.21 -18.82 -6.11
N THR A 178 7.44 -18.56 -5.67
CA THR A 178 7.82 -18.60 -4.26
C THR A 178 7.88 -17.21 -3.65
N ILE A 179 7.67 -17.11 -2.33
CA ILE A 179 7.97 -15.90 -1.58
C ILE A 179 9.50 -15.69 -1.63
N PRO A 180 10.00 -14.50 -2.03
CA PRO A 180 11.44 -14.22 -2.04
C PRO A 180 12.05 -14.24 -0.63
N SER A 181 13.17 -14.95 -0.45
CA SER A 181 13.91 -14.93 0.82
C SER A 181 14.51 -13.55 1.16
N CYS A 182 14.75 -12.73 0.13
CA CYS A 182 15.26 -11.37 0.28
C CYS A 182 14.27 -10.39 0.90
N LEU A 183 13.01 -10.78 1.21
CA LEU A 183 12.10 -9.87 1.94
C LEU A 183 12.69 -9.40 3.27
N SER A 184 13.60 -10.18 3.85
CA SER A 184 14.39 -9.79 5.02
C SER A 184 15.36 -8.61 4.78
N ASN A 185 15.51 -8.11 3.55
CA ASN A 185 16.28 -6.90 3.24
C ASN A 185 15.48 -5.61 3.43
N LEU A 186 14.16 -5.70 3.67
CA LEU A 186 13.30 -4.55 3.95
C LEU A 186 13.68 -3.95 5.31
N THR A 187 14.68 -3.07 5.32
CA THR A 187 15.39 -2.68 6.55
C THR A 187 14.45 -2.03 7.58
N SER A 188 13.46 -1.25 7.14
CA SER A 188 12.42 -0.68 8.02
C SER A 188 11.60 -1.73 8.77
N MET A 189 11.47 -2.95 8.23
CA MET A 189 10.76 -4.08 8.84
C MET A 189 11.67 -5.01 9.67
N VAL A 190 12.98 -4.73 9.69
CA VAL A 190 13.99 -5.51 10.45
C VAL A 190 14.54 -4.72 11.62
N GLN A 191 14.81 -3.43 11.43
CA GLN A 191 15.50 -2.58 12.40
C GLN A 191 14.56 -1.54 13.01
N GLU A 192 14.53 -1.49 14.34
CA GLU A 192 13.81 -0.45 15.08
C GLU A 192 14.42 0.93 14.80
N GLY A 193 13.57 1.95 14.60
CA GLY A 193 14.02 3.34 14.40
C GLY A 193 14.67 3.66 13.04
N PHE A 194 14.67 2.74 12.07
CA PHE A 194 15.19 3.02 10.73
C PHE A 194 14.31 4.00 9.96
N THR A 195 14.86 5.17 9.62
CA THR A 195 14.28 6.12 8.65
C THR A 195 15.41 6.77 7.85
N GLN A 196 15.58 6.41 6.57
CA GLN A 196 16.53 7.13 5.68
C GLN A 196 16.01 8.49 5.21
N VAL A 197 14.71 8.76 5.33
CA VAL A 197 14.10 9.98 4.79
C VAL A 197 14.40 11.17 5.70
N GLN A 198 15.53 11.83 5.45
CA GLN A 198 15.97 13.08 6.13
C GLN A 198 15.02 14.28 5.89
N ASP A 199 14.12 14.22 4.89
CA ASP A 199 13.08 15.23 4.66
C ASP A 199 11.88 15.11 5.63
N LEU A 200 11.87 14.11 6.51
CA LEU A 200 10.93 14.01 7.63
C LEU A 200 11.58 14.59 8.90
N GLN A 201 12.12 15.80 8.78
CA GLN A 201 12.69 16.53 9.91
C GLN A 201 11.63 16.58 11.03
N TYR A 202 11.90 15.83 12.10
CA TYR A 202 11.22 15.81 13.39
C TYR A 202 10.05 16.80 13.50
N ASP A 203 8.86 16.35 13.12
CA ASP A 203 7.66 16.98 13.62
C ASP A 203 6.80 15.91 14.26
N TYR A 204 6.60 16.06 15.57
CA TYR A 204 5.57 15.35 16.33
C TYR A 204 4.17 15.79 15.90
N SER A 205 4.06 16.69 14.90
CA SER A 205 2.81 17.01 14.23
C SER A 205 2.41 15.91 13.25
N SER A 206 1.14 15.56 13.36
CA SER A 206 0.36 14.58 12.61
C SER A 206 0.15 14.95 11.13
N TYR A 207 1.16 15.52 10.46
CA TYR A 207 1.03 16.10 9.13
C TYR A 207 2.33 15.99 8.33
N PHE A 208 2.25 15.61 7.05
CA PHE A 208 3.35 15.78 6.10
C PHE A 208 3.64 17.27 5.94
N ASP A 209 4.79 17.74 6.40
CA ASP A 209 5.33 19.02 5.96
C ASP A 209 5.75 18.88 4.48
N LEU A 210 4.92 19.41 3.59
CA LEU A 210 5.21 19.42 2.16
C LEU A 210 6.29 20.44 1.78
N GLY A 211 6.91 21.14 2.73
CA GLY A 211 7.92 22.18 2.57
C GLY A 211 7.39 23.55 3.05
N ARG A 212 8.26 24.58 3.01
CA ARG A 212 8.10 25.97 3.53
C ARG A 212 6.76 26.70 3.31
N ASP A 213 5.84 26.16 2.52
CA ASP A 213 4.56 26.76 2.16
C ASP A 213 3.37 26.30 3.05
N GLY A 214 3.60 25.47 4.08
CA GLY A 214 2.63 25.24 5.16
C GLY A 214 1.38 24.41 4.80
N VAL A 215 1.41 23.64 3.71
CA VAL A 215 0.32 22.72 3.36
C VAL A 215 0.60 21.36 3.99
N ALA A 216 -0.20 21.04 5.01
CA ALA A 216 -0.16 19.81 5.77
C ALA A 216 -1.10 18.75 5.16
N TYR A 217 -0.62 17.54 4.90
CA TYR A 217 -1.44 16.38 4.50
C TYR A 217 -1.26 15.25 5.51
N ALA A 218 -2.34 14.78 6.12
CA ALA A 218 -2.31 13.62 6.99
C ALA A 218 -2.09 12.36 6.14
N ASP A 219 -0.98 11.66 6.34
CA ASP A 219 -0.77 10.39 5.69
C ASP A 219 -1.80 9.38 6.21
N HIS A 220 -2.46 8.68 5.28
CA HIS A 220 -3.40 7.63 5.62
C HIS A 220 -3.21 6.42 4.74
N ALA A 221 -3.45 5.24 5.29
CA ALA A 221 -3.52 4.00 4.54
C ALA A 221 -4.72 3.22 5.06
N VAL A 222 -5.52 2.70 4.13
CA VAL A 222 -6.58 1.74 4.45
C VAL A 222 -5.94 0.37 4.32
N VAL A 223 -5.78 -0.31 5.46
CA VAL A 223 -5.30 -1.69 5.52
C VAL A 223 -6.48 -2.56 5.94
N GLU A 224 -6.71 -3.64 5.22
CA GLU A 224 -7.73 -4.63 5.58
C GLU A 224 -7.05 -5.77 6.32
N TRP A 225 -7.40 -5.95 7.58
CA TRP A 225 -6.72 -6.88 8.47
C TRP A 225 -7.74 -7.62 9.34
N LEU A 226 -7.65 -8.96 9.35
CA LEU A 226 -8.60 -9.85 10.03
C LEU A 226 -10.07 -9.66 9.59
N GLY A 227 -10.28 -9.26 8.34
CA GLY A 227 -11.62 -8.94 7.82
C GLY A 227 -12.13 -7.54 8.20
N ASP A 228 -11.38 -6.78 9.01
CA ASP A 228 -11.68 -5.39 9.32
C ASP A 228 -10.88 -4.45 8.41
N LYS A 229 -11.58 -3.57 7.69
CA LYS A 229 -10.94 -2.42 7.03
C LYS A 229 -10.65 -1.35 8.07
N ARG A 230 -9.37 -1.06 8.29
CA ARG A 230 -8.92 -0.02 9.21
C ARG A 230 -8.20 1.07 8.43
N GLU A 231 -8.70 2.29 8.60
CA GLU A 231 -8.02 3.48 8.12
C GLU A 231 -7.05 3.94 9.22
N PHE A 232 -5.76 3.86 8.92
CA PHE A 232 -4.72 4.39 9.79
C PHE A 232 -4.38 5.78 9.29
N ILE A 233 -4.55 6.78 10.16
CA ILE A 233 -4.25 8.18 9.88
C ILE A 233 -3.18 8.60 10.88
N ASN A 234 -2.10 9.23 10.41
CA ASN A 234 -1.03 9.80 11.23
C ASN A 234 -0.16 8.80 12.02
N ASN A 235 -0.39 7.49 11.86
CA ASN A 235 0.31 6.42 12.58
C ASN A 235 0.92 5.37 11.64
N LEU A 236 1.06 5.67 10.34
CA LEU A 236 1.58 4.71 9.36
C LEU A 236 2.99 4.23 9.70
N ARG A 237 3.77 5.07 10.39
CA ARG A 237 5.12 4.73 10.88
C ARG A 237 5.16 3.57 11.89
N LEU A 238 4.03 3.28 12.52
CA LEU A 238 3.88 2.18 13.49
C LEU A 238 3.36 0.91 12.82
N LEU A 239 2.88 1.01 11.58
CA LEU A 239 2.24 -0.08 10.86
C LEU A 239 3.25 -0.76 9.94
N LYS A 240 3.89 -1.81 10.45
CA LYS A 240 4.78 -2.68 9.70
C LYS A 240 4.07 -3.98 9.37
N SER A 241 3.51 -4.09 8.17
CA SER A 241 2.63 -5.18 7.78
C SER A 241 2.95 -5.74 6.40
N ILE A 242 2.86 -7.06 6.28
CA ILE A 242 2.95 -7.79 5.02
C ILE A 242 1.68 -8.61 4.85
N ASP A 243 0.93 -8.35 3.77
CA ASP A 243 -0.20 -9.17 3.34
C ASP A 243 0.04 -9.70 1.92
N LEU A 244 0.23 -11.01 1.80
CA LEU A 244 0.38 -11.76 0.55
C LEU A 244 -0.77 -12.77 0.35
N SER A 245 -1.85 -12.63 1.13
CA SER A 245 -2.92 -13.61 1.17
C SER A 245 -3.74 -13.68 -0.12
N SER A 246 -4.48 -14.77 -0.30
CA SER A 246 -5.39 -14.97 -1.44
C SER A 246 -4.68 -14.79 -2.78
N ASN A 247 -3.60 -15.53 -2.97
CA ASN A 247 -2.83 -15.60 -4.21
C ASN A 247 -2.61 -17.09 -4.56
N ASN A 248 -1.75 -17.37 -5.54
CA ASN A 248 -1.35 -18.72 -5.95
C ASN A 248 0.12 -19.00 -5.62
N LEU A 249 0.63 -18.46 -4.50
CA LEU A 249 2.01 -18.64 -4.06
C LEU A 249 2.26 -20.09 -3.64
N THR A 250 3.47 -20.58 -3.91
CA THR A 250 3.88 -21.98 -3.72
C THR A 250 5.24 -22.04 -3.02
N GLY A 251 5.73 -23.26 -2.78
CA GLY A 251 7.02 -23.47 -2.12
C GLY A 251 6.91 -23.31 -0.60
N GLN A 252 8.05 -23.18 0.06
CA GLN A 252 8.11 -23.05 1.52
C GLN A 252 8.03 -21.58 1.94
N ILE A 253 7.60 -21.35 3.17
CA ILE A 253 7.81 -20.06 3.84
C ILE A 253 9.33 -19.90 4.02
N PRO A 254 9.98 -18.88 3.44
CA PRO A 254 11.42 -18.69 3.57
C PRO A 254 11.82 -18.50 5.04
N TYR A 255 12.88 -19.16 5.48
CA TYR A 255 13.34 -19.03 6.87
C TYR A 255 13.72 -17.59 7.22
N ASP A 256 14.26 -16.85 6.25
CA ASP A 256 14.66 -15.45 6.39
C ASP A 256 13.49 -14.51 6.73
N ILE A 257 12.23 -14.90 6.46
CA ILE A 257 11.06 -14.10 6.85
C ILE A 257 11.02 -13.87 8.37
N THR A 258 11.64 -14.77 9.14
CA THR A 258 11.73 -14.67 10.61
C THR A 258 12.67 -13.58 11.10
N ASN A 259 13.45 -12.95 10.20
CA ASN A 259 14.29 -11.79 10.49
C ASN A 259 13.52 -10.45 10.49
N LEU A 260 12.24 -10.45 10.10
CA LEU A 260 11.40 -9.27 10.06
C LEU A 260 10.88 -8.91 11.46
N TYR A 261 11.80 -8.58 12.37
CA TYR A 261 11.53 -8.43 13.81
C TYR A 261 10.54 -7.32 14.15
N GLU A 262 10.36 -6.36 13.26
CA GLU A 262 9.50 -5.21 13.47
C GLU A 262 8.09 -5.38 12.89
N VAL A 263 7.83 -6.45 12.14
CA VAL A 263 6.51 -6.71 11.57
C VAL A 263 5.50 -7.03 12.67
N ILE A 264 4.38 -6.31 12.65
CA ILE A 264 3.26 -6.49 13.59
C ILE A 264 2.15 -7.36 13.01
N ALA A 265 2.11 -7.52 11.68
CA ALA A 265 1.07 -8.24 10.98
C ALA A 265 1.65 -8.99 9.78
N LEU A 266 1.51 -10.31 9.77
CA LEU A 266 1.92 -11.17 8.67
C LEU A 266 0.76 -12.05 8.24
N ASN A 267 0.29 -11.85 7.01
CA ASN A 267 -0.78 -12.64 6.42
C ASN A 267 -0.30 -13.33 5.14
N LEU A 268 -0.23 -14.66 5.18
CA LEU A 268 0.16 -15.52 4.06
C LEU A 268 -0.98 -16.48 3.65
N SER A 269 -2.20 -16.25 4.17
CA SER A 269 -3.30 -17.20 4.05
C SER A 269 -3.85 -17.35 2.63
N GLY A 270 -4.53 -18.45 2.35
CA GLY A 270 -5.17 -18.66 1.04
C GLY A 270 -4.16 -18.71 -0.11
N ASN A 271 -3.12 -19.54 0.05
CA ASN A 271 -2.10 -19.82 -0.96
C ASN A 271 -1.88 -21.34 -1.08
N ALA A 272 -0.86 -21.78 -1.81
CA ALA A 272 -0.43 -23.16 -1.93
C ALA A 272 0.96 -23.39 -1.28
N LEU A 273 1.24 -22.69 -0.19
CA LEU A 273 2.50 -22.84 0.57
C LEU A 273 2.58 -24.22 1.21
N ARG A 274 3.77 -24.81 1.27
CA ARG A 274 4.04 -26.17 1.78
C ARG A 274 5.23 -26.19 2.72
N GLY A 275 5.47 -27.34 3.35
CA GLY A 275 6.57 -27.53 4.29
C GLY A 275 6.23 -27.01 5.69
N GLU A 276 7.24 -26.89 6.54
CA GLU A 276 7.05 -26.53 7.96
C GLU A 276 6.93 -25.01 8.16
N ILE A 277 6.26 -24.62 9.24
CA ILE A 277 6.35 -23.26 9.77
C ILE A 277 7.78 -23.06 10.30
N PRO A 278 8.53 -22.01 9.90
CA PRO A 278 9.90 -21.82 10.34
C PRO A 278 10.02 -21.81 11.88
N ARG A 279 10.95 -22.60 12.43
CA ARG A 279 11.12 -22.72 13.89
C ARG A 279 11.47 -21.40 14.58
N ASN A 280 12.07 -20.46 13.86
CA ASN A 280 12.40 -19.13 14.39
C ASN A 280 11.22 -18.13 14.32
N ILE A 281 10.03 -18.53 13.88
CA ILE A 281 8.87 -17.62 13.84
C ILE A 281 8.57 -17.01 15.22
N GLY A 282 8.87 -17.75 16.29
CA GLY A 282 8.77 -17.27 17.67
C GLY A 282 9.67 -16.07 18.02
N LEU A 283 10.68 -15.75 17.21
CA LEU A 283 11.57 -14.60 17.40
C LEU A 283 10.93 -13.27 16.94
N MET A 284 9.85 -13.31 16.17
CA MET A 284 9.12 -12.12 15.71
C MET A 284 8.26 -11.54 16.85
N LYS A 285 8.90 -10.97 17.88
CA LYS A 285 8.25 -10.57 19.14
C LYS A 285 7.24 -9.44 19.02
N LYS A 286 7.31 -8.63 17.95
CA LYS A 286 6.37 -7.53 17.67
C LYS A 286 5.07 -8.01 16.99
N LEU A 287 5.02 -9.26 16.53
CA LEU A 287 3.90 -9.77 15.76
C LEU A 287 2.62 -9.84 16.63
N LEU A 288 1.60 -9.09 16.22
CA LEU A 288 0.26 -9.04 16.81
C LEU A 288 -0.69 -10.02 16.12
N ALA A 289 -0.56 -10.22 14.81
CA ALA A 289 -1.22 -11.33 14.13
C ALA A 289 -0.38 -12.07 13.13
N LEU A 290 -0.67 -13.36 13.08
CA LEU A 290 -0.16 -14.31 12.12
C LEU A 290 -1.33 -15.10 11.53
N ASP A 291 -1.55 -14.94 10.23
CA ASP A 291 -2.50 -15.77 9.48
C ASP A 291 -1.75 -16.60 8.43
N LEU A 292 -1.70 -17.90 8.65
CA LEU A 292 -1.12 -18.92 7.77
C LEU A 292 -2.19 -19.87 7.25
N SER A 293 -3.47 -19.57 7.48
CA SER A 293 -4.57 -20.46 7.17
C SER A 293 -4.71 -20.76 5.68
N ARG A 294 -5.42 -21.84 5.34
CA ARG A 294 -5.74 -22.20 3.94
C ARG A 294 -4.49 -22.31 3.07
N ASN A 295 -3.56 -23.15 3.52
CA ASN A 295 -2.33 -23.51 2.81
C ASN A 295 -2.14 -25.04 2.86
N ASN A 296 -0.99 -25.53 2.43
CA ASN A 296 -0.60 -26.94 2.52
C ASN A 296 0.61 -27.14 3.46
N LEU A 297 0.70 -26.35 4.53
CA LEU A 297 1.76 -26.44 5.53
C LEU A 297 1.64 -27.75 6.33
N SER A 298 2.77 -28.30 6.75
CA SER A 298 2.87 -29.58 7.46
C SER A 298 3.83 -29.48 8.66
N GLY A 299 3.94 -30.56 9.43
CA GLY A 299 4.77 -30.58 10.65
C GLY A 299 4.04 -30.00 11.85
N ASP A 300 4.78 -29.72 12.91
CA ASP A 300 4.26 -29.20 14.16
C ASP A 300 4.12 -27.67 14.16
N ILE A 301 3.31 -27.16 15.08
CA ILE A 301 3.34 -25.73 15.43
C ILE A 301 4.62 -25.50 16.23
N PRO A 302 5.56 -24.63 15.81
CA PRO A 302 6.84 -24.48 16.50
C PRO A 302 6.69 -24.06 17.96
N SER A 303 7.36 -24.77 18.87
CA SER A 303 7.32 -24.46 20.31
C SER A 303 7.83 -23.06 20.65
N SER A 304 8.66 -22.46 19.80
CA SER A 304 9.11 -21.07 19.92
C SER A 304 7.97 -20.06 19.91
N MET A 305 6.80 -20.39 19.34
CA MET A 305 5.62 -19.52 19.34
C MET A 305 5.10 -19.22 20.75
N SER A 306 5.38 -20.09 21.73
CA SER A 306 5.10 -19.82 23.16
C SER A 306 5.75 -18.54 23.67
N GLN A 307 6.80 -18.07 23.00
CA GLN A 307 7.54 -16.88 23.39
C GLN A 307 7.03 -15.60 22.70
N MET A 308 5.97 -15.66 21.88
CA MET A 308 5.42 -14.50 21.15
C MET A 308 4.39 -13.77 22.04
N SER A 309 4.86 -12.99 23.01
CA SER A 309 4.02 -12.41 24.06
C SER A 309 3.01 -11.35 23.59
N LEU A 310 3.15 -10.83 22.37
CA LEU A 310 2.24 -9.84 21.79
C LEU A 310 1.23 -10.44 20.80
N LEU A 311 1.36 -11.73 20.46
CA LEU A 311 0.51 -12.37 19.47
C LEU A 311 -0.93 -12.48 20.00
N ASP A 312 -1.83 -11.70 19.41
CA ASP A 312 -3.25 -11.61 19.78
C ASP A 312 -4.12 -12.46 18.84
N TYR A 313 -3.70 -12.62 17.59
CA TYR A 313 -4.39 -13.44 16.60
C TYR A 313 -3.44 -14.45 15.96
N LEU A 314 -3.85 -15.72 15.97
CA LEU A 314 -3.18 -16.80 15.26
C LEU A 314 -4.23 -17.64 14.52
N ASP A 315 -4.10 -17.72 13.20
CA ASP A 315 -4.87 -18.66 12.39
C ASP A 315 -3.95 -19.55 11.57
N VAL A 316 -4.00 -20.85 11.85
CA VAL A 316 -3.28 -21.91 11.12
C VAL A 316 -4.25 -22.94 10.56
N SER A 317 -5.55 -22.64 10.55
CA SER A 317 -6.61 -23.54 10.09
C SER A 317 -6.47 -23.90 8.61
N CYS A 318 -7.09 -25.01 8.18
CA CYS A 318 -7.02 -25.47 6.79
C CYS A 318 -5.57 -25.65 6.28
N ASN A 319 -4.76 -26.35 7.05
CA ASN A 319 -3.41 -26.83 6.70
C ASN A 319 -3.31 -28.35 6.98
N ASN A 320 -2.14 -28.93 6.76
CA ASN A 320 -1.81 -30.33 7.06
C ASN A 320 -0.87 -30.47 8.27
N LEU A 321 -1.04 -29.58 9.27
CA LEU A 321 -0.24 -29.58 10.51
C LEU A 321 -0.59 -30.79 11.39
N SER A 322 0.40 -31.29 12.12
CA SER A 322 0.30 -32.46 13.00
C SER A 322 0.91 -32.18 14.39
N ASP A 323 1.01 -33.22 15.21
CA ASP A 323 1.60 -33.19 16.55
C ASP A 323 0.86 -32.32 17.57
N ARG A 324 1.48 -32.14 18.74
CA ARG A 324 0.89 -31.47 19.90
C ARG A 324 0.98 -29.96 19.74
N ILE A 325 -0.07 -29.27 20.16
CA ILE A 325 -0.05 -27.82 20.33
C ILE A 325 0.97 -27.47 21.44
N PRO A 326 1.91 -26.55 21.20
CA PRO A 326 2.86 -26.12 22.22
C PRO A 326 2.16 -25.53 23.44
N SER A 327 2.58 -25.90 24.63
CA SER A 327 2.15 -25.25 25.87
C SER A 327 2.92 -23.96 26.08
N SER A 328 2.24 -22.86 26.40
CA SER A 328 2.87 -21.67 26.97
C SER A 328 3.46 -22.02 28.35
N THR A 329 4.72 -21.71 28.58
CA THR A 329 5.31 -21.69 29.93
C THR A 329 4.97 -20.38 30.63
#